data_AF-A0AAN1XUZ0-F1
#
_entry.id   AF-A0AAN1XUZ0-F1
#
_cell.length_a   1.000
_cell.length_b   1.000
_cell.length_c   1.000
_cell.angle_alpha   90.00
_cell.angle_beta   90.00
_cell.angle_gamma   90.00
#
_symmetry.space_group_name_H-M   'P 1'
#
loop_
_entity.id
_entity.type
_entity.pdbx_description
1 polymer ?
#
loop_
_entity_poly.entity_id
_entity_poly.type
_entity_poly.pdbx_seq_one_letter_code
_entity_poly.pdbx_strand_id
1 'polypeptide(L)'
;MPDTIDAYIAALSAPARDAAQQLLGAIARAPRRRRNDQLRDPRVRRRRQALVFFAAWKRHLSLYPIPDGDAAFQAEIAPYRGGKGTLHFGYGDPLPQAHIARTVSFLRSEGTGAPAP
;
A
#
# COMPACT_ATOMS: atom_id res chain seq x y z
N MET A 1 -4.49 7.86 20.58
CA MET A 1 -3.89 7.32 19.33
C MET A 1 -3.62 8.50 18.41
N PRO A 2 -2.56 8.50 17.59
CA PRO A 2 -2.36 9.58 16.64
C PRO A 2 -3.56 9.63 15.67
N ASP A 3 -4.28 10.74 15.66
CA ASP A 3 -5.53 10.95 14.88
C ASP A 3 -5.26 11.08 13.37
N THR A 4 -3.99 11.16 12.96
CA THR A 4 -3.57 11.32 11.57
C THR A 4 -2.36 10.46 11.22
N ILE A 5 -2.25 10.12 9.94
CA ILE A 5 -1.07 9.46 9.35
C ILE A 5 0.20 10.27 9.65
N ASP A 6 0.13 11.60 9.65
CA ASP A 6 1.27 12.47 9.95
C ASP A 6 1.77 12.29 11.37
N ALA A 7 0.86 12.21 12.36
CA ALA A 7 1.24 11.98 13.75
C ALA A 7 1.79 10.56 13.97
N TYR A 8 1.28 9.55 13.23
CA TYR A 8 1.86 8.21 13.21
C TYR A 8 3.31 8.23 12.70
N ILE A 9 3.55 8.88 11.55
CA ILE A 9 4.88 8.97 10.92
C ILE A 9 5.86 9.80 11.77
N ALA A 10 5.38 10.85 12.42
CA ALA A 10 6.19 11.66 13.34
C ALA A 10 6.70 10.83 14.54
N ALA A 11 5.90 9.88 15.04
CA ALA A 11 6.29 9.00 16.14
C ALA A 11 7.24 7.85 15.75
N LEU A 12 7.51 7.64 14.46
CA LEU A 12 8.44 6.60 13.98
C LEU A 12 9.90 6.98 14.20
N SER A 13 10.78 5.97 14.25
CA SER A 13 12.23 6.18 14.20
C SER A 13 12.64 6.81 12.86
N ALA A 14 13.80 7.48 12.80
CA ALA A 14 14.31 8.09 11.56
C ALA A 14 14.26 7.15 10.32
N PRO A 15 14.75 5.89 10.38
CA PRO A 15 14.69 4.99 9.21
C PRO A 15 13.25 4.58 8.84
N ALA A 16 12.38 4.38 9.84
CA ALA A 16 10.99 4.03 9.59
C ALA A 16 10.18 5.20 9.02
N ARG A 17 10.48 6.42 9.47
CA ARG A 17 9.88 7.66 8.96
C ARG A 17 10.24 7.89 7.50
N ASP A 18 11.51 7.75 7.15
CA ASP A 18 11.99 7.91 5.78
C ASP A 18 11.33 6.89 4.85
N ALA A 19 11.32 5.62 5.24
CA ALA A 19 10.63 4.55 4.50
C ALA A 19 9.13 4.84 4.32
N ALA A 20 8.44 5.31 5.37
CA ALA A 20 7.02 5.66 5.29
C ALA A 20 6.75 6.84 4.34
N GLN A 21 7.61 7.86 4.34
CA GLN A 21 7.50 9.00 3.43
C GLN A 21 7.74 8.58 1.97
N GLN A 22 8.75 7.74 1.72
CA GLN A 22 9.00 7.18 0.40
C GLN A 22 7.82 6.35 -0.10
N LEU A 23 7.22 5.53 0.77
CA LEU A 23 6.02 4.75 0.47
C LEU A 23 4.85 5.67 0.07
N LEU A 24 4.56 6.70 0.87
CA LEU A 24 3.49 7.65 0.57
C LEU A 24 3.73 8.39 -0.75
N GLY A 25 4.98 8.76 -1.03
CA GLY A 25 5.37 9.34 -2.32
C GLY A 25 5.10 8.40 -3.49
N ALA A 26 5.44 7.12 -3.37
CA ALA A 26 5.16 6.10 -4.40
C ALA A 26 3.66 5.88 -4.60
N ILE A 27 2.88 5.82 -3.51
CA ILE A 27 1.40 5.69 -3.56
C ILE A 27 0.77 6.91 -4.26
N ALA A 28 1.27 8.11 -3.98
CA ALA A 28 0.78 9.34 -4.58
C ALA A 28 1.10 9.42 -6.09
N ARG A 29 2.29 8.96 -6.49
CA ARG A 29 2.75 8.91 -7.89
C ARG A 29 2.10 7.81 -8.71
N ALA A 30 1.62 6.75 -8.08
CA ALA A 30 0.93 5.67 -8.78
C ALA A 30 -0.25 6.26 -9.58
N PRO A 31 -0.45 5.84 -10.83
CA PRO A 31 -1.56 6.35 -11.65
C PRO A 31 -2.89 6.00 -10.98
N ARG A 32 -3.81 6.98 -10.94
CA ARG A 32 -5.20 6.70 -10.57
C ARG A 32 -5.89 6.15 -11.81
N ARG A 33 -6.04 4.82 -11.93
CA ARG A 33 -7.04 4.30 -12.86
C ARG A 33 -8.40 4.72 -12.34
N ARG A 34 -9.13 5.49 -13.15
CA ARG A 34 -10.53 5.81 -12.85
C ARG A 34 -11.26 4.48 -12.73
N ARG A 35 -11.75 4.19 -11.53
CA ARG A 35 -12.82 3.20 -11.37
C ARG A 35 -13.93 3.65 -12.32
N ASN A 36 -14.42 2.75 -13.16
CA ASN A 36 -15.62 3.00 -13.96
C ASN A 36 -16.67 3.67 -13.06
N ASP A 37 -17.34 4.69 -13.58
CA ASP A 37 -18.39 5.50 -12.94
C ASP A 37 -19.65 4.68 -12.52
N GLN A 38 -19.49 3.44 -12.07
CA GLN A 38 -20.55 2.56 -11.60
C GLN A 38 -20.81 2.76 -10.10
N LEU A 39 -21.57 3.83 -9.88
CA LEU A 39 -22.88 3.90 -9.22
C LEU A 39 -22.96 5.22 -8.47
N ARG A 40 -23.43 6.25 -9.17
CA ARG A 40 -24.12 7.39 -8.57
C ARG A 40 -25.52 6.93 -8.13
N ASP A 41 -25.61 5.94 -7.25
CA ASP A 41 -26.82 5.73 -6.48
C ASP A 41 -26.67 6.52 -5.17
N PRO A 42 -27.41 7.62 -4.97
CA PRO A 42 -27.32 8.41 -3.74
C PRO A 42 -27.70 7.63 -2.46
N ARG A 43 -28.28 6.43 -2.59
CA ARG A 43 -28.62 5.53 -1.46
C ARG A 43 -27.49 4.55 -1.14
N VAL A 44 -26.59 4.25 -2.08
CA VAL A 44 -25.45 3.36 -1.87
C VAL A 44 -24.19 4.20 -1.63
N ARG A 45 -24.03 4.69 -0.40
CA ARG A 45 -22.73 5.21 0.06
C ARG A 45 -21.74 4.05 0.11
N ARG A 46 -20.97 3.79 -0.96
CA ARG A 46 -19.77 2.97 -0.82
C ARG A 46 -18.81 3.70 0.12
N ARG A 47 -18.60 3.12 1.31
CA ARG A 47 -17.61 3.61 2.27
C ARG A 47 -16.26 3.69 1.55
N ARG A 48 -15.55 4.81 1.68
CA ARG A 48 -14.15 4.96 1.24
C ARG A 48 -13.30 4.02 2.10
N GLN A 49 -13.20 2.76 1.71
CA GLN A 49 -12.23 1.84 2.30
C GLN A 49 -10.85 2.23 1.78
N ALA A 50 -9.86 2.19 2.68
CA ALA A 50 -8.48 2.42 2.30
C ALA A 50 -8.03 1.31 1.34
N LEU A 51 -7.44 1.71 0.21
CA LEU A 51 -6.96 0.79 -0.84
C LEU A 51 -5.68 0.06 -0.43
N VAL A 52 -4.90 0.67 0.46
CA VAL A 52 -3.57 0.23 0.86
C VAL A 52 -3.40 0.56 2.33
N PHE A 53 -2.83 -0.38 3.07
CA PHE A 53 -2.45 -0.26 4.46
C PHE A 53 -0.96 -0.53 4.60
N PHE A 54 -0.33 0.12 5.57
CA PHE A 54 1.06 -0.12 5.89
C PHE A 54 1.29 -0.05 7.39
N ALA A 55 2.33 -0.75 7.84
CA ALA A 55 2.75 -0.77 9.23
C ALA A 55 4.29 -0.72 9.29
N ALA A 56 4.82 0.20 10.08
CA ALA A 56 6.25 0.28 10.37
C ALA A 56 6.59 -0.61 11.58
N TRP A 57 7.48 -1.58 11.37
CA TRP A 57 8.02 -2.45 12.42
C TRP A 57 9.43 -2.02 12.79
N LYS A 58 10.03 -2.69 13.78
CA LYS A 58 11.38 -2.37 14.28
C LYS A 58 12.47 -2.43 13.19
N ARG A 59 12.34 -3.32 12.20
CA ARG A 59 13.39 -3.58 11.19
C ARG A 59 12.93 -3.44 9.74
N HIS A 60 11.63 -3.33 9.51
CA HIS A 60 11.05 -3.30 8.16
C HIS A 60 9.71 -2.58 8.16
N LEU A 61 9.29 -2.15 6.98
CA LEU A 61 7.95 -1.65 6.70
C LEU A 61 7.14 -2.75 6.01
N SER A 62 5.93 -2.99 6.49
CA SER A 62 4.98 -3.92 5.90
C SER A 62 3.93 -3.19 5.06
N LEU A 63 3.61 -3.71 3.89
CA LEU A 63 2.59 -3.19 2.97
C LEU A 63 1.56 -4.29 2.64
N TYR A 64 0.27 -3.97 2.75
CA TYR A 64 -0.82 -4.91 2.48
C TYR A 64 -2.11 -4.20 2.01
N PRO A 65 -3.01 -4.88 1.28
CA PRO A 65 -2.86 -6.24 0.74
C PRO A 65 -1.92 -6.30 -0.48
N ILE A 66 -1.47 -7.51 -0.83
CA ILE A 66 -0.87 -7.81 -2.13
C ILE A 66 -2.01 -8.06 -3.14
N PRO A 67 -2.04 -7.39 -4.31
CA PRO A 67 -3.00 -7.67 -5.36
C PRO A 67 -2.70 -9.02 -6.03
N ASP A 68 -3.72 -9.62 -6.65
CA ASP A 68 -3.58 -10.92 -7.34
C ASP A 68 -2.68 -10.77 -8.57
N GLY A 69 -2.88 -9.70 -9.36
CA GLY A 69 -1.97 -9.30 -10.43
C GLY A 69 -1.68 -10.38 -11.47
N ASP A 70 -0.63 -10.17 -12.28
CA ASP A 70 -0.14 -11.17 -13.25
C ASP A 70 1.06 -11.95 -12.71
N ALA A 71 1.41 -13.06 -13.37
CA ALA A 71 2.53 -13.92 -12.95
C ALA A 71 3.89 -13.19 -12.93
N ALA A 72 4.10 -12.22 -13.84
CA ALA A 72 5.32 -11.43 -13.88
C ALA A 72 5.41 -10.50 -12.67
N PHE A 73 4.30 -9.85 -12.31
CA PHE A 73 4.19 -9.05 -11.10
C PHE A 73 4.42 -9.89 -9.85
N GLN A 74 3.83 -11.08 -9.77
CA GLN A 74 4.06 -11.98 -8.63
C GLN A 74 5.54 -12.41 -8.51
N ALA A 75 6.23 -12.62 -9.62
CA ALA A 75 7.67 -12.89 -9.63
C ALA A 75 8.49 -11.66 -9.20
N GLU A 76 8.11 -10.45 -9.62
CA GLU A 76 8.78 -9.20 -9.24
C GLU A 76 8.69 -8.92 -7.74
N ILE A 77 7.55 -9.20 -7.11
CA ILE A 77 7.34 -8.94 -5.68
C ILE A 77 7.78 -10.10 -4.78
N ALA A 78 8.12 -11.26 -5.35
CA ALA A 78 8.51 -12.46 -4.61
C ALA A 78 9.66 -12.22 -3.61
N PRO A 79 10.72 -11.44 -3.93
CA PRO A 79 11.81 -11.16 -2.98
C PRO A 79 11.36 -10.36 -1.75
N TYR A 80 10.25 -9.62 -1.86
CA TYR A 80 9.73 -8.76 -0.80
C TYR A 80 8.59 -9.42 -0.03
N ARG A 81 8.19 -10.66 -0.33
CA ARG A 81 7.08 -11.30 0.38
C ARG A 81 7.47 -11.60 1.84
N GLY A 82 6.68 -11.07 2.76
CA GLY A 82 6.84 -11.26 4.19
C GLY A 82 5.90 -12.31 4.80
N GLY A 83 4.63 -12.33 4.37
CA GLY A 83 3.60 -13.23 4.88
C GLY A 83 2.43 -13.39 3.90
N LYS A 84 1.36 -14.09 4.31
CA LYS A 84 0.13 -14.24 3.49
C LYS A 84 -0.46 -12.85 3.21
N GLY A 85 -0.18 -12.32 2.02
CA GLY A 85 -0.74 -11.04 1.54
C GLY A 85 0.04 -9.78 1.93
N THR A 86 1.29 -9.89 2.39
CA THR A 86 2.08 -8.73 2.86
C THR A 86 3.48 -8.68 2.27
N LEU A 87 3.91 -7.48 1.85
CA LEU A 87 5.29 -7.20 1.44
C LEU A 87 6.08 -6.58 2.59
N HIS A 88 7.31 -7.01 2.81
CA HIS A 88 8.25 -6.47 3.79
C HIS A 88 9.39 -5.77 3.08
N PHE A 89 9.64 -4.52 3.47
CA PHE A 89 10.74 -3.70 2.98
C PHE A 89 11.67 -3.40 4.16
N GLY A 90 12.88 -3.96 4.14
CA GLY A 90 13.88 -3.70 5.17
C GLY A 90 14.36 -2.24 5.12
N TYR A 91 14.66 -1.64 6.28
CA TYR A 91 15.19 -0.27 6.31
C TYR A 91 16.67 -0.16 5.90
N GLY A 92 17.36 -1.28 5.73
CA GLY A 92 18.77 -1.32 5.31
C GLY A 92 18.95 -1.16 3.80
N ASP A 93 17.89 -1.34 3.02
CA ASP A 93 17.90 -1.33 1.56
C ASP A 93 17.04 -0.18 1.03
N PRO A 94 17.38 0.41 -0.13
CA PRO A 94 16.52 1.40 -0.76
C PRO A 94 15.14 0.80 -1.08
N LEU A 95 14.08 1.52 -0.72
CA LEU A 95 12.72 1.06 -1.01
C LEU A 95 12.51 0.96 -2.53
N PRO A 96 11.98 -0.17 -3.04
CA PRO A 96 11.74 -0.35 -4.46
C PRO A 96 10.48 0.43 -4.91
N GLN A 97 10.62 1.74 -5.06
CA GLN A 97 9.49 2.64 -5.34
C GLN A 97 8.69 2.21 -6.60
N ALA A 98 9.36 1.66 -7.61
CA ALA A 98 8.72 1.16 -8.83
C ALA A 98 7.77 -0.02 -8.54
N HIS A 99 8.22 -1.02 -7.76
CA HIS A 99 7.40 -2.16 -7.38
C HIS A 99 6.21 -1.73 -6.50
N ILE A 100 6.45 -0.80 -5.55
CA ILE A 100 5.39 -0.24 -4.70
C ILE A 100 4.32 0.48 -5.55
N ALA A 101 4.73 1.35 -6.47
CA ALA A 101 3.81 2.07 -7.34
C ALA A 101 2.99 1.10 -8.22
N ARG A 102 3.63 0.02 -8.69
CA ARG A 102 2.97 -1.03 -9.48
C ARG A 102 1.94 -1.80 -8.65
N THR A 103 2.28 -2.19 -7.42
CA THR A 103 1.33 -2.80 -6.46
C THR A 103 0.10 -1.92 -6.24
N VAL A 104 0.30 -0.63 -6.00
CA VAL A 104 -0.80 0.33 -5.79
C VAL A 104 -1.66 0.48 -7.06
N SER A 105 -1.03 0.46 -8.24
CA SER A 105 -1.73 0.50 -9.52
C SER A 105 -2.61 -0.73 -9.75
N PHE A 106 -2.14 -1.93 -9.39
CA PHE A 106 -2.94 -3.15 -9.45
C PHE A 106 -4.12 -3.10 -8.49
N LEU A 107 -3.90 -2.74 -7.21
CA LEU A 107 -4.98 -2.61 -6.21
C LEU A 107 -6.07 -1.60 -6.61
N ARG A 108 -5.68 -0.50 -7.27
CA ARG A 108 -6.64 0.47 -7.84
C ARG A 108 -7.45 -0.09 -9.00
N SER A 109 -6.88 -1.03 -9.75
CA SER A 109 -7.51 -1.62 -10.93
C SER A 109 -8.43 -2.79 -10.56
N GLU A 110 -8.03 -3.61 -9.59
CA GLU A 110 -8.78 -4.80 -9.15
C GLU A 110 -10.00 -4.45 -8.27
N GLY A 111 -10.07 -3.22 -7.74
CA GLY A 111 -11.22 -2.79 -6.94
C GLY A 111 -11.37 -3.57 -5.63
N THR A 112 -10.30 -4.24 -5.20
CA THR A 112 -10.27 -5.14 -4.05
C THR A 112 -10.53 -4.33 -2.78
N GLY A 113 -11.73 -4.47 -2.22
CA GLY A 113 -11.94 -4.21 -0.81
C GLY A 113 -11.12 -5.23 -0.05
N ALA A 114 -10.11 -4.77 0.69
CA ALA A 114 -9.33 -5.66 1.55
C ALA A 114 -10.28 -6.51 2.40
N PRO A 115 -10.04 -7.83 2.57
CA PRO A 115 -10.78 -8.59 3.56
C PRO A 115 -10.55 -7.94 4.92
N ALA A 116 -11.65 -7.61 5.60
CA ALA A 116 -11.62 -7.08 6.96
C ALA A 116 -10.94 -8.09 7.90
N PRO A 117 -10.23 -7.62 8.95
CA PRO A 117 -9.71 -8.49 10.00
C PRO A 117 -10.84 -9.22 10.74
#